data_AF-A0A0D4CJI7-F1
#
_entry.id   AF-A0A0D4CJI7-F1
#
_cell.length_a   1.000
_cell.length_b   1.000
_cell.length_c   1.000
_cell.angle_alpha   90.00
_cell.angle_beta   90.00
_cell.angle_gamma   90.00
#
_symmetry.space_group_name_H-M   'P 1'
#
loop_
_entity.id
_entity.type
_entity.pdbx_description
1 polymer ?
#
loop_
_entity_poly.entity_id
_entity_poly.type
_entity_poly.pdbx_seq_one_letter_code
_entity_poly.pdbx_strand_id
1 'polypeptide(L)'
;MINHQPLSNPVSGSAKQHQRAKSKKQQPMTTRPHEKNWSKMRTKSKKQRPVNANIDTKTSAKKQLQTMLKRYDGLVASAEEIGVMQFEKHRRYRNRAFEVLNDPDATPASMHRQANYLEGQIQRLKERMQQRMF
;
A
#
# COMPACT_ATOMS: atom_id res chain seq x y z
N MET A 1 -39.77 42.33 37.80
CA MET A 1 -39.07 41.70 38.94
C MET A 1 -39.15 40.19 38.79
N ILE A 2 -37.97 39.60 38.62
CA ILE A 2 -37.47 38.26 38.93
C ILE A 2 -38.47 37.31 39.61
N ASN A 3 -38.63 36.10 39.07
CA ASN A 3 -39.08 34.94 39.86
C ASN A 3 -38.10 33.78 39.62
N HIS A 4 -37.34 33.42 40.66
CA HIS A 4 -36.45 32.27 40.70
C HIS A 4 -37.17 31.11 41.38
N GLN A 5 -37.20 29.94 40.75
CA GLN A 5 -37.33 28.66 41.46
C GLN A 5 -36.35 27.63 40.86
N PRO A 6 -35.57 26.92 41.68
CA PRO A 6 -34.89 25.70 41.30
C PRO A 6 -35.63 24.47 41.84
N LEU A 7 -35.73 23.40 41.05
CA LEU A 7 -36.20 22.08 41.52
C LEU A 7 -35.23 20.96 41.06
N SER A 8 -34.37 20.55 42.01
CA SER A 8 -34.05 19.19 42.50
C SER A 8 -34.76 17.99 41.83
N ASN A 9 -34.23 16.77 41.63
CA ASN A 9 -33.03 16.00 42.06
C ASN A 9 -32.79 14.81 41.04
N PRO A 10 -32.26 13.61 41.39
CA PRO A 10 -30.91 13.14 41.03
C PRO A 10 -30.88 11.80 40.24
N VAL A 11 -29.75 11.44 39.62
CA VAL A 11 -29.48 10.06 39.18
C VAL A 11 -28.51 9.40 40.16
N SER A 12 -29.04 8.49 40.98
CA SER A 12 -28.29 7.60 41.88
C SER A 12 -28.47 6.16 41.41
N GLY A 13 -27.37 5.42 41.26
CA GLY A 13 -27.35 4.01 40.89
C GLY A 13 -27.63 3.03 42.04
N SER A 14 -27.86 1.76 41.71
CA SER A 14 -27.64 0.51 42.50
C SER A 14 -28.30 -0.65 41.71
N ALA A 15 -27.60 -1.61 41.11
CA ALA A 15 -27.03 -2.86 41.66
C ALA A 15 -27.89 -4.14 41.42
N LYS A 16 -27.20 -5.18 40.91
CA LYS A 16 -27.41 -6.66 41.02
C LYS A 16 -28.67 -7.29 40.39
N GLN A 17 -28.50 -8.38 39.62
CA GLN A 17 -28.45 -9.76 40.16
C GLN A 17 -28.70 -10.88 39.09
N HIS A 18 -27.74 -11.83 38.99
CA HIS A 18 -27.82 -13.26 38.57
C HIS A 18 -28.28 -13.58 37.12
N GLN A 19 -27.79 -14.62 36.41
CA GLN A 19 -27.63 -16.02 36.80
C GLN A 19 -26.56 -16.77 36.00
N ARG A 20 -26.08 -17.81 36.67
CA ARG A 20 -25.14 -18.88 36.27
C ARG A 20 -25.72 -19.78 35.19
N ALA A 21 -24.91 -20.11 34.17
CA ALA A 21 -25.04 -21.38 33.45
C ALA A 21 -23.64 -21.99 33.23
N LYS A 22 -23.42 -23.13 33.89
CA LYS A 22 -22.30 -24.04 33.64
C LYS A 22 -22.70 -25.01 32.53
N SER A 23 -21.93 -25.10 31.46
CA SER A 23 -21.81 -26.26 30.55
C SER A 23 -20.79 -25.88 29.47
N LYS A 24 -19.85 -26.69 29.01
CA LYS A 24 -19.51 -28.09 29.22
C LYS A 24 -18.19 -28.33 28.48
N LYS A 25 -17.34 -29.21 29.02
CA LYS A 25 -16.17 -29.88 28.40
C LYS A 25 -14.89 -29.07 28.19
N GLN A 26 -14.03 -29.20 29.21
CA GLN A 26 -12.58 -29.22 29.05
C GLN A 26 -12.20 -30.30 28.01
N GLN A 27 -11.36 -29.92 27.05
CA GLN A 27 -10.53 -30.84 26.28
C GLN A 27 -9.08 -30.61 26.77
N PRO A 28 -8.28 -31.67 27.01
CA PRO A 28 -6.95 -31.55 27.56
C PRO A 28 -5.98 -30.87 26.57
N MET A 29 -5.18 -29.95 27.10
CA MET A 29 -4.04 -29.33 26.42
C MET A 29 -3.04 -30.42 26.00
N THR A 30 -3.01 -30.74 24.71
CA THR A 30 -1.87 -31.48 24.14
C THR A 30 -0.80 -30.48 23.74
N THR A 31 0.18 -30.28 24.61
CA THR A 31 1.48 -29.72 24.24
C THR A 31 2.18 -30.67 23.27
N ARG A 32 2.01 -30.44 21.97
CA ARG A 32 2.94 -30.95 20.95
C ARG A 32 3.99 -29.85 20.71
N PRO A 33 5.28 -30.08 20.98
CA PRO A 33 6.30 -29.27 20.34
C PRO A 33 6.34 -29.72 18.89
N HIS A 34 5.61 -29.04 18.00
CA HIS A 34 5.94 -29.12 16.59
C HIS A 34 7.24 -28.35 16.43
N GLU A 35 8.37 -29.08 16.45
CA GLU A 35 9.66 -28.64 15.94
C GLU A 35 9.45 -28.03 14.56
N LYS A 36 9.29 -26.71 14.54
CA LYS A 36 9.35 -25.91 13.33
C LYS A 36 10.82 -25.84 12.96
N ASN A 37 11.29 -26.87 12.26
CA ASN A 37 12.56 -26.91 11.58
C ASN A 37 12.56 -25.84 10.48
N TRP A 38 12.81 -24.58 10.86
CA TRP A 38 13.04 -23.45 9.95
C TRP A 38 14.54 -23.20 9.76
N SER A 39 15.34 -24.27 9.77
CA SER A 39 16.71 -24.24 9.28
C SER A 39 16.70 -24.21 7.74
N LYS A 40 16.07 -23.17 7.15
CA LYS A 40 16.41 -22.73 5.80
C LYS A 40 17.74 -21.99 5.91
N MET A 41 18.83 -22.75 5.96
CA MET A 41 20.15 -22.27 5.55
C MET A 41 20.02 -21.76 4.12
N ARG A 42 19.72 -20.47 3.95
CA ARG A 42 20.10 -19.75 2.73
C ARG A 42 21.58 -19.47 2.84
N THR A 43 22.40 -20.46 2.48
CA THR A 43 23.73 -20.19 1.94
C THR A 43 23.55 -19.30 0.73
N LYS A 44 23.58 -17.99 0.94
CA LYS A 44 23.81 -17.04 -0.16
C LYS A 44 25.24 -17.25 -0.57
N SER A 45 25.47 -18.16 -1.51
CA SER A 45 26.64 -18.08 -2.38
C SER A 45 26.57 -16.69 -3.01
N LYS A 46 27.33 -15.75 -2.45
CA LYS A 46 27.58 -14.44 -3.04
C LYS A 46 28.40 -14.70 -4.29
N LYS A 47 27.72 -15.22 -5.34
CA LYS A 47 28.22 -15.16 -6.71
C LYS A 47 28.48 -13.68 -6.92
N GLN A 48 29.75 -13.31 -6.93
CA GLN A 48 30.18 -12.00 -7.41
C GLN A 48 29.68 -11.93 -8.84
N ARG A 49 28.51 -11.32 -9.04
CA ARG A 49 28.08 -10.94 -10.38
C ARG A 49 29.12 -9.95 -10.89
N PRO A 50 29.52 -10.07 -12.17
CA PRO A 50 30.46 -9.12 -12.75
C PRO A 50 29.92 -7.71 -12.53
N VAL A 51 30.77 -6.80 -12.06
CA VAL A 51 30.42 -5.42 -11.68
C VAL A 51 29.61 -4.72 -12.78
N ASN A 52 29.90 -5.05 -14.05
CA ASN A 52 29.20 -4.53 -15.23
C ASN A 52 27.74 -4.98 -15.34
N ALA A 53 27.39 -6.22 -14.99
CA ALA A 53 26.00 -6.69 -15.06
C ALA A 53 25.09 -5.89 -14.11
N ASN A 54 25.63 -5.37 -13.00
CA ASN A 54 24.88 -4.53 -12.08
C ASN A 54 24.64 -3.12 -12.66
N ILE A 55 25.63 -2.58 -13.39
CA ILE A 55 25.52 -1.30 -14.10
C ILE A 55 24.47 -1.40 -15.22
N ASP A 56 24.50 -2.49 -15.99
CA ASP A 56 23.55 -2.72 -17.08
C ASP A 56 22.12 -2.88 -16.57
N THR A 57 21.94 -3.63 -15.47
CA THR A 57 20.61 -3.80 -14.84
C THR A 57 20.06 -2.49 -14.26
N LYS A 58 20.90 -1.66 -13.61
CA LYS A 58 20.47 -0.34 -13.11
C LYS A 58 20.10 0.59 -14.26
N THR A 59 20.91 0.62 -15.32
CA THR A 59 20.64 1.44 -16.51
C THR A 59 19.35 1.01 -17.22
N SER A 60 19.14 -0.30 -17.35
CA SER A 60 17.92 -0.87 -17.93
C SER A 60 16.67 -0.53 -17.10
N ALA A 61 16.74 -0.73 -15.78
CA ALA A 61 15.64 -0.40 -14.87
C ALA A 61 15.30 1.10 -14.89
N LYS A 62 16.33 1.97 -14.95
CA LYS A 62 16.17 3.42 -15.09
C LYS A 62 15.47 3.79 -16.41
N LYS A 63 15.91 3.20 -17.53
CA LYS A 63 15.28 3.40 -18.84
C LYS A 63 13.82 2.95 -18.86
N GLN A 64 13.53 1.81 -18.23
CA GLN A 64 12.17 1.28 -18.12
C GLN A 64 11.26 2.24 -17.33
N LEU A 65 11.71 2.69 -16.15
CA LEU A 65 10.97 3.65 -15.33
C LEU A 65 10.76 4.97 -16.09
N GLN A 66 11.79 5.49 -16.76
CA GLN A 66 11.69 6.72 -17.56
C GLN A 66 10.67 6.57 -18.70
N THR A 67 10.65 5.41 -19.36
CA THR A 67 9.69 5.13 -20.45
C THR A 67 8.27 5.08 -19.91
N MET A 68 8.04 4.42 -18.77
CA MET A 68 6.72 4.36 -18.13
C MET A 68 6.25 5.75 -17.68
N LEU A 69 7.15 6.55 -17.13
CA LEU A 69 6.84 7.92 -16.70
C LEU A 69 6.41 8.80 -17.89
N LYS A 70 7.13 8.74 -19.01
CA LYS A 70 6.75 9.48 -20.24
C LYS A 70 5.39 9.05 -20.77
N ARG A 71 5.12 7.73 -20.83
CA ARG A 71 3.81 7.20 -21.27
C ARG A 71 2.68 7.64 -20.34
N TYR A 72 2.95 7.63 -19.04
CA TYR A 72 1.99 8.07 -18.03
C TYR A 72 1.68 9.57 -18.16
N ASP A 73 2.71 10.41 -18.28
CA ASP A 73 2.54 11.87 -18.47
C ASP A 73 1.70 12.19 -19.71
N GLY A 74 1.97 11.51 -20.84
CA GLY A 74 1.17 11.69 -22.06
C GLY A 74 -0.29 11.27 -21.89
N LEU A 75 -0.54 10.14 -21.21
CA LEU A 75 -1.89 9.66 -20.97
C LEU A 75 -2.66 10.54 -19.97
N VAL A 76 -1.97 11.07 -18.97
CA VAL A 76 -2.50 12.05 -18.01
C VAL A 76 -2.97 13.30 -18.76
N ALA A 77 -2.16 13.86 -19.67
CA ALA A 77 -2.56 15.00 -20.49
C ALA A 77 -3.82 14.71 -21.33
N SER A 78 -3.92 13.54 -21.96
CA SER A 78 -5.14 13.14 -22.69
C SER A 78 -6.35 12.93 -21.77
N ALA A 79 -6.14 12.45 -20.54
CA ALA A 79 -7.23 12.27 -19.58
C ALA A 79 -7.72 13.60 -18.96
N GLU A 80 -6.85 14.61 -18.89
CA GLU A 80 -7.18 15.99 -18.51
C GLU A 80 -8.14 16.61 -19.52
N GLU A 81 -7.85 16.45 -20.81
CA GLU A 81 -8.68 16.95 -21.92
C GLU A 81 -10.13 16.43 -21.86
N ILE A 82 -10.33 15.18 -21.43
CA ILE A 82 -11.64 14.50 -21.40
C ILE A 82 -12.32 14.64 -20.02
N GLY A 83 -11.68 15.30 -19.04
CA GLY A 83 -12.26 15.53 -17.71
C GLY A 83 -12.42 14.26 -16.87
N VAL A 84 -11.60 13.24 -17.10
CA VAL A 84 -11.64 11.94 -16.40
C VAL A 84 -10.82 11.95 -15.09
N MET A 85 -10.14 13.05 -14.76
CA MET A 85 -8.96 12.99 -13.88
C MET A 85 -9.03 13.76 -12.55
N GLN A 86 -8.42 13.18 -11.50
CA GLN A 86 -8.14 13.83 -10.20
C GLN A 86 -6.65 14.20 -10.11
N PHE A 87 -6.31 15.48 -10.33
CA PHE A 87 -4.93 15.98 -10.45
C PHE A 87 -3.98 15.58 -9.30
N GLU A 88 -4.46 15.62 -8.05
CA GLU A 88 -3.62 15.43 -6.87
C GLU A 88 -3.05 14.01 -6.74
N LYS A 89 -3.84 12.97 -7.07
CA LYS A 89 -3.36 11.57 -7.00
C LYS A 89 -2.31 11.27 -8.07
N HIS A 90 -2.55 11.75 -9.30
CA HIS A 90 -1.65 11.54 -10.43
C HIS A 90 -0.32 12.30 -10.23
N ARG A 91 -0.37 13.51 -9.67
CA ARG A 91 0.82 14.27 -9.27
C ARG A 91 1.68 13.50 -8.28
N ARG A 92 1.10 12.84 -7.28
CA ARG A 92 1.86 12.02 -6.32
C ARG A 92 2.54 10.83 -6.98
N TYR A 93 1.86 10.13 -7.88
CA TYR A 93 2.45 8.97 -8.58
C TYR A 93 3.60 9.38 -9.49
N ARG A 94 3.44 10.51 -10.19
CA ARG A 94 4.48 11.15 -11.00
C ARG A 94 5.68 11.57 -10.16
N ASN A 95 5.44 12.30 -9.06
CA ASN A 95 6.50 12.76 -8.16
C ASN A 95 7.28 11.58 -7.58
N ARG A 96 6.60 10.51 -7.16
CA ARG A 96 7.26 9.31 -6.63
C ARG A 96 8.15 8.62 -7.67
N ALA A 97 7.69 8.57 -8.91
CA ALA A 97 8.50 8.04 -10.02
C ALA A 97 9.70 8.93 -10.34
N PHE A 98 9.52 10.24 -10.27
CA PHE A 98 10.58 11.21 -10.48
C PHE A 98 11.63 11.15 -9.36
N GLU A 99 11.22 11.05 -8.10
CA GLU A 99 12.11 10.84 -6.94
C GLU A 99 12.99 9.61 -7.15
N VAL A 100 12.39 8.46 -7.46
CA VAL A 100 13.13 7.20 -7.68
C VAL A 100 14.05 7.26 -8.90
N LEU A 101 13.70 8.04 -9.93
CA LEU A 101 14.51 8.19 -11.15
C LEU A 101 15.76 9.06 -10.92
N ASN A 102 15.66 10.07 -10.06
CA ASN A 102 16.71 11.02 -9.76
C ASN A 102 17.54 10.65 -8.52
N ASP A 103 17.05 9.73 -7.68
CA ASP A 103 17.79 9.20 -6.54
C ASP A 103 19.03 8.42 -7.01
N PRO A 104 20.26 8.88 -6.66
CA PRO A 104 21.49 8.20 -7.04
C PRO A 104 21.62 6.82 -6.38
N ASP A 105 21.01 6.63 -5.21
CA ASP A 105 21.06 5.40 -4.41
C ASP A 105 19.91 4.44 -4.70
N ALA A 106 19.01 4.81 -5.62
CA ALA A 106 17.91 3.96 -6.03
C ALA A 106 18.41 2.63 -6.61
N THR A 107 17.91 1.54 -6.02
CA THR A 107 18.19 0.18 -6.48
C THR A 107 17.43 -0.13 -7.78
N PRO A 108 17.92 -1.05 -8.64
CA PRO A 108 17.15 -1.51 -9.79
C PRO A 108 15.77 -2.07 -9.40
N ALA A 109 15.67 -2.71 -8.24
CA ALA A 109 14.42 -3.25 -7.73
C ALA A 109 13.38 -2.17 -7.36
N SER A 110 13.80 -1.03 -6.80
CA SER A 110 12.89 0.10 -6.56
C SER A 110 12.42 0.73 -7.87
N MET A 111 13.31 0.86 -8.85
CA MET A 111 12.97 1.35 -10.19
C MET A 111 11.94 0.44 -10.88
N HIS A 112 12.16 -0.88 -10.89
CA HIS A 112 11.21 -1.85 -11.46
C HIS A 112 9.86 -1.83 -10.74
N ARG A 113 9.85 -1.78 -9.40
CA ARG A 113 8.59 -1.67 -8.64
C ARG A 113 7.80 -0.43 -9.03
N GLN A 114 8.48 0.70 -9.18
CA GLN A 114 7.84 1.96 -9.56
C GLN A 114 7.37 1.93 -11.02
N ALA A 115 8.11 1.31 -11.92
CA ALA A 115 7.71 1.12 -13.32
C ALA A 115 6.44 0.26 -13.41
N ASN A 116 6.38 -0.87 -12.71
CA ASN A 116 5.19 -1.75 -12.67
C ASN A 116 3.98 -1.06 -12.03
N TYR A 117 4.22 -0.23 -11.01
CA TYR A 117 3.15 0.57 -10.41
C TYR A 117 2.55 1.55 -11.42
N LEU A 118 3.40 2.29 -12.15
CA LEU A 118 2.95 3.19 -13.21
C LEU A 118 2.21 2.45 -14.33
N GLU A 119 2.70 1.28 -14.73
CA GLU A 119 2.03 0.44 -15.74
C GLU A 119 0.59 0.10 -15.32
N GLY A 120 0.37 -0.32 -14.08
CA GLY A 120 -0.97 -0.54 -13.55
C GLY A 120 -1.84 0.73 -13.52
N GLN A 121 -1.25 1.90 -13.24
CA GLN A 121 -1.99 3.17 -13.30
C GLN A 121 -2.34 3.58 -14.73
N ILE A 122 -1.44 3.34 -15.69
CA ILE A 122 -1.67 3.57 -17.12
C ILE A 122 -2.86 2.73 -17.57
N GLN A 123 -2.90 1.43 -17.22
CA GLN A 123 -3.99 0.55 -17.63
C GLN A 123 -5.34 1.04 -17.09
N ARG A 124 -5.44 1.33 -15.79
CA ARG A 124 -6.68 1.86 -15.18
C ARG A 124 -7.09 3.22 -15.73
N LEU A 125 -6.13 4.03 -16.16
CA LEU A 125 -6.43 5.33 -16.78
C LEU A 125 -6.97 5.14 -18.21
N LYS A 126 -6.36 4.24 -18.99
CA LYS A 126 -6.87 3.87 -20.32
C LYS A 126 -8.28 3.32 -20.25
N GLU A 127 -8.55 2.39 -19.33
CA GLU A 127 -9.89 1.80 -19.14
C GLU A 127 -10.94 2.89 -18.82
N ARG A 128 -10.62 3.83 -17.93
CA ARG A 128 -11.51 4.94 -17.58
C ARG A 128 -11.74 5.91 -18.74
N MET A 129 -10.70 6.20 -19.54
CA MET A 129 -10.85 7.03 -20.73
C MET A 129 -11.74 6.35 -21.77
N GLN A 130 -11.55 5.05 -22.00
CA GLN A 130 -12.40 4.26 -22.90
C GLN A 130 -13.86 4.27 -22.46
N GLN A 131 -14.14 4.10 -21.17
CA GLN A 131 -15.51 4.16 -20.61
C GLN A 131 -16.21 5.51 -20.74
N ARG A 132 -15.46 6.60 -21.02
CA ARG A 132 -16.04 7.94 -21.18
C ARG A 132 -16.11 8.39 -22.63
N MET A 133 -15.36 7.75 -23.52
CA MET A 133 -15.42 7.97 -24.96
C MET A 133 -16.58 7.19 -25.63
N PHE A 134 -17.09 6.15 -24.97
CA PHE A 134 -18.30 5.41 -25.34
C PHE A 134 -19.45 5.77 -24.41
#